data_AF-A0A5S3Z3P2-F1
#
_entry.id   AF-A0A5S3Z3P2-F1
#
_cell.length_a   1.000
_cell.length_b   1.000
_cell.length_c   1.000
_cell.angle_alpha   90.00
_cell.angle_beta   90.00
_cell.angle_gamma   90.00
#
_symmetry.space_group_name_H-M   'P 1'
#
loop_
_entity.id
_entity.type
_entity.pdbx_description
1 polymer ?
#
loop_
_entity_poly.entity_id
_entity_poly.type
_entity_poly.pdbx_seq_one_letter_code
_entity_poly.pdbx_strand_id
1 'polypeptide(L)'
;MTWSSEVQSKYHQFAKNYISSYNEKIDCADLAIAALIEFAAKESLPVRFKYYSGGWKWINFVPSKDDKNEFKLRAMRMLGALNVIDNTSKVTVSAAKPGDFIMSKWSGSLGHTRVIYSVTPEKSKYKVVWYQGNLPPVKPEKKEDYFSNIQGVFEQQPRRWSFEQFGE
;
A
#
# COMPACT_ATOMS: atom_id res chain seq x y z
N MET A 1 -9.72 -16.52 -8.78
CA MET A 1 -9.29 -16.68 -7.38
C MET A 1 -9.79 -15.49 -6.56
N THR A 2 -9.97 -15.66 -5.25
CA THR A 2 -10.49 -14.62 -4.34
C THR A 2 -9.46 -14.26 -3.27
N TRP A 3 -9.56 -13.05 -2.72
CA TRP A 3 -8.68 -12.57 -1.64
C TRP A 3 -9.02 -13.16 -0.26
N SER A 4 -8.86 -14.48 -0.12
CA SER A 4 -9.04 -15.18 1.17
C SER A 4 -8.00 -14.74 2.21
N SER A 5 -8.25 -15.02 3.49
CA SER A 5 -7.29 -14.71 4.58
C SER A 5 -5.92 -15.37 4.39
N GLU A 6 -5.88 -16.54 3.76
CA GLU A 6 -4.63 -17.23 3.41
C GLU A 6 -3.87 -16.44 2.33
N VAL A 7 -4.56 -16.03 1.28
CA VAL A 7 -3.99 -15.22 0.19
C VAL A 7 -3.51 -13.86 0.71
N GLN A 8 -4.26 -13.21 1.59
CA GLN A 8 -3.84 -11.97 2.25
C GLN A 8 -2.58 -12.19 3.10
N SER A 9 -2.45 -13.34 3.77
CA SER A 9 -1.23 -13.69 4.52
C SER A 9 -0.02 -13.88 3.60
N LYS A 10 -0.21 -14.51 2.43
CA LYS A 10 0.83 -14.60 1.38
C LYS A 10 1.21 -13.23 0.83
N TYR A 11 0.23 -12.33 0.66
CA TYR A 11 0.49 -10.94 0.26
C TYR A 11 1.40 -10.23 1.26
N HIS A 12 1.11 -10.32 2.55
CA HIS A 12 1.93 -9.65 3.57
C HIS A 12 3.39 -10.15 3.55
N GLN A 13 3.59 -11.46 3.39
CA GLN A 13 4.94 -12.03 3.24
C GLN A 13 5.62 -11.56 1.96
N PHE A 14 4.90 -11.55 0.84
CA PHE A 14 5.40 -11.05 -0.45
C PHE A 14 5.79 -9.58 -0.35
N ALA A 15 4.90 -8.73 0.18
CA ALA A 15 5.11 -7.29 0.30
C ALA A 15 6.34 -6.97 1.15
N LYS A 16 6.53 -7.69 2.26
CA LYS A 16 7.74 -7.58 3.09
C LYS A 16 9.02 -7.74 2.26
N ASN A 17 9.08 -8.82 1.48
CA ASN A 17 10.25 -9.13 0.67
C ASN A 17 10.40 -8.10 -0.45
N TYR A 18 9.32 -7.86 -1.20
CA TYR A 18 9.27 -6.96 -2.34
C TYR A 18 9.79 -5.55 -2.00
N ILE A 19 9.26 -4.92 -0.95
CA ILE A 19 9.66 -3.55 -0.60
C ILE A 19 11.10 -3.49 -0.09
N SER A 20 11.58 -4.54 0.57
CA SER A 20 12.94 -4.58 1.11
C SER A 20 14.01 -4.83 0.04
N SER A 21 13.63 -5.46 -1.07
CA SER A 21 14.51 -5.71 -2.22
C SER A 21 14.38 -4.66 -3.33
N TYR A 22 13.39 -3.76 -3.26
CA TYR A 22 13.16 -2.75 -4.29
C TYR A 22 14.29 -1.72 -4.32
N ASN A 23 14.94 -1.56 -5.46
CA ASN A 23 16.17 -0.75 -5.61
C ASN A 23 16.08 0.37 -6.67
N GLU A 24 14.92 0.50 -7.33
CA GLU A 24 14.67 1.54 -8.34
C GLU A 24 14.05 2.80 -7.72
N LYS A 25 14.01 3.90 -8.48
CA LYS A 25 13.33 5.12 -8.05
C LYS A 25 11.82 4.96 -8.14
N ILE A 26 11.11 5.32 -7.08
CA ILE A 26 9.65 5.17 -7.00
C ILE A 26 9.01 6.27 -6.14
N ASP A 27 7.78 6.64 -6.49
CA ASP A 27 6.94 7.49 -5.64
C ASP A 27 6.47 6.72 -4.39
N CYS A 28 6.11 7.45 -3.33
CA CYS A 28 5.53 6.95 -2.10
C CYS A 28 4.32 6.04 -2.32
N ALA A 29 3.37 6.44 -3.17
CA ALA A 29 2.17 5.65 -3.47
C ALA A 29 2.47 4.46 -4.38
N ASP A 30 3.35 4.66 -5.36
CA ASP A 30 3.69 3.67 -6.37
C ASP A 30 4.29 2.41 -5.77
N LEU A 31 5.09 2.50 -4.69
CA LEU A 31 5.65 1.32 -4.04
C LEU A 31 4.56 0.38 -3.52
N ALA A 32 3.50 0.92 -2.93
CA ALA A 32 2.36 0.14 -2.44
C ALA A 32 1.56 -0.48 -3.61
N ILE A 33 1.29 0.32 -4.64
CA ILE A 33 0.54 -0.09 -5.83
C ILE A 33 1.29 -1.20 -6.57
N ALA A 34 2.60 -1.03 -6.79
CA ALA A 34 3.45 -2.01 -7.46
C ALA A 34 3.50 -3.32 -6.69
N ALA A 35 3.69 -3.29 -5.36
CA ALA A 35 3.68 -4.50 -4.54
C ALA A 35 2.35 -5.27 -4.64
N LEU A 36 1.21 -4.58 -4.64
CA LEU A 36 -0.11 -5.22 -4.79
C LEU A 36 -0.30 -5.86 -6.16
N ILE A 37 0.01 -5.12 -7.24
CA ILE A 37 -0.22 -5.60 -8.62
C ILE A 37 0.74 -6.75 -8.97
N GLU A 38 1.99 -6.70 -8.53
CA GLU A 38 2.95 -7.78 -8.74
C GLU A 38 2.48 -9.08 -8.05
N PHE A 39 2.01 -8.99 -6.81
CA PHE A 39 1.44 -10.14 -6.11
C PHE A 39 0.16 -10.64 -6.79
N ALA A 40 -0.75 -9.73 -7.11
CA ALA A 40 -2.03 -10.07 -7.72
C ALA A 40 -1.86 -10.77 -9.07
N ALA A 41 -0.94 -10.30 -9.91
CA ALA A 41 -0.63 -10.95 -11.17
C ALA A 41 0.00 -12.33 -10.97
N LYS A 42 0.93 -12.46 -10.02
CA LYS A 42 1.56 -13.74 -9.67
C LYS A 42 0.53 -14.79 -9.24
N GLU A 43 -0.43 -14.40 -8.42
CA GLU A 43 -1.46 -15.29 -7.86
C GLU A 43 -2.76 -15.30 -8.69
N SER A 44 -2.77 -14.65 -9.87
CA SER A 44 -3.96 -14.52 -10.73
C SER A 44 -5.22 -14.03 -9.98
N LEU A 45 -5.04 -12.96 -9.20
CA LEU A 45 -6.08 -12.29 -8.42
C LEU A 45 -6.53 -10.99 -9.10
N PRO A 46 -7.85 -10.73 -9.19
CA PRO A 46 -8.34 -9.44 -9.62
C PRO A 46 -7.97 -8.35 -8.61
N VAL A 47 -7.79 -7.12 -9.10
CA VAL A 47 -7.62 -5.91 -8.27
C VAL A 47 -8.50 -4.82 -8.86
N ARG A 48 -9.06 -3.96 -8.01
CA ARG A 48 -9.71 -2.74 -8.46
C ARG A 48 -9.41 -1.58 -7.53
N PHE A 49 -9.19 -0.42 -8.12
CA PHE A 49 -8.92 0.81 -7.39
C PHE A 49 -9.98 1.87 -7.67
N LYS A 50 -10.50 2.44 -6.59
CA LYS A 50 -11.34 3.62 -6.63
C LYS A 50 -10.49 4.86 -6.86
N TYR A 51 -10.93 5.76 -7.73
CA TYR A 51 -10.28 7.05 -7.95
C TYR A 51 -11.30 8.14 -8.31
N TYR A 52 -10.92 9.41 -8.15
CA TYR A 52 -11.78 10.55 -8.47
C TYR A 52 -11.31 11.23 -9.76
N SER A 53 -12.21 11.34 -10.74
CA SER A 53 -11.97 12.05 -12.00
C SER A 53 -13.30 12.58 -12.54
N GLY A 54 -13.68 13.78 -12.07
CA GLY A 54 -15.01 14.36 -12.34
C GLY A 54 -16.16 13.52 -11.75
N GLY A 55 -15.87 12.72 -10.73
CA GLY A 55 -16.76 11.70 -10.17
C GLY A 55 -15.98 10.47 -9.73
N TRP A 56 -16.60 9.62 -8.89
CA TRP A 56 -16.00 8.37 -8.45
C TRP A 56 -16.01 7.34 -9.59
N LYS A 57 -14.84 6.78 -9.86
CA LYS A 57 -14.61 5.77 -10.90
C LYS A 57 -13.76 4.63 -10.36
N TRP A 58 -13.70 3.55 -11.13
CA TRP A 58 -12.89 2.37 -10.84
C TRP A 58 -11.95 2.07 -11.99
N ILE A 59 -10.74 1.63 -11.68
CA ILE A 59 -9.88 0.92 -12.63
C ILE A 59 -9.72 -0.52 -12.14
N ASN A 60 -9.82 -1.47 -13.07
CA ASN A 60 -9.82 -2.89 -12.77
C ASN A 60 -8.65 -3.58 -13.47
N PHE A 61 -8.04 -4.53 -12.77
CA PHE A 61 -7.07 -5.47 -13.28
C PHE A 61 -7.68 -6.86 -13.25
N VAL A 62 -7.79 -7.46 -14.43
CA VAL A 62 -8.24 -8.83 -14.65
C VAL A 62 -7.05 -9.63 -15.19
N PRO A 63 -6.40 -10.45 -14.35
CA PRO A 63 -5.13 -11.12 -14.70
C PRO A 63 -5.18 -11.97 -15.98
N SER A 64 -6.36 -12.48 -16.36
CA SER A 64 -6.55 -13.29 -17.57
C SER A 64 -6.71 -12.47 -18.85
N LYS A 65 -6.86 -11.15 -18.76
CA LYS A 65 -7.17 -10.27 -19.88
C LYS A 65 -6.17 -9.11 -20.03
N ASP A 66 -5.66 -8.62 -18.92
CA ASP A 66 -4.86 -7.41 -18.89
C ASP A 66 -3.36 -7.72 -18.84
N ASP A 67 -2.55 -6.92 -19.53
CA ASP A 67 -1.11 -6.91 -19.31
C ASP A 67 -0.78 -6.27 -17.96
N LYS A 68 -0.07 -7.01 -17.11
CA LYS A 68 0.32 -6.56 -15.78
C LYS A 68 1.12 -5.25 -15.81
N ASN A 69 2.09 -5.14 -16.71
CA ASN A 69 3.00 -3.99 -16.73
C ASN A 69 2.27 -2.73 -17.22
N GLU A 70 1.43 -2.86 -18.24
CA GLU A 70 0.56 -1.79 -18.72
C GLU A 70 -0.40 -1.33 -17.62
N PHE A 71 -1.10 -2.27 -16.97
CA PHE A 71 -2.01 -1.94 -15.87
C PHE A 71 -1.27 -1.27 -14.71
N LYS A 72 -0.11 -1.80 -14.30
CA LYS A 72 0.72 -1.23 -13.24
C LYS A 72 1.13 0.20 -13.54
N LEU A 73 1.63 0.48 -14.74
CA LEU A 73 2.00 1.83 -15.16
C LEU A 73 0.79 2.77 -15.19
N ARG A 74 -0.37 2.29 -15.66
CA ARG A 74 -1.62 3.06 -15.66
C ARG A 74 -2.07 3.38 -14.24
N ALA A 75 -2.06 2.41 -13.33
CA ALA A 75 -2.45 2.60 -11.93
C ALA A 75 -1.55 3.62 -11.22
N MET A 76 -0.22 3.51 -11.37
CA MET A 76 0.75 4.45 -10.79
C MET A 76 0.59 5.88 -11.34
N ARG A 77 0.22 6.04 -12.62
CA ARG A 77 -0.07 7.37 -13.19
C ARG A 77 -1.38 8.00 -12.70
N MET A 78 -2.35 7.17 -12.35
CA MET A 78 -3.71 7.61 -12.01
C MET A 78 -3.94 7.79 -10.51
N LEU A 79 -3.18 7.06 -9.68
CA LEU A 79 -3.43 6.95 -8.25
C LEU A 79 -2.31 7.62 -7.46
N GLY A 80 -2.67 8.66 -6.71
CA GLY A 80 -1.78 9.24 -5.70
C GLY A 80 -2.04 8.67 -4.30
N ALA A 81 -1.29 9.17 -3.31
CA ALA A 81 -1.44 8.75 -1.92
C ALA A 81 -2.88 8.91 -1.37
N LEU A 82 -3.61 9.95 -1.80
CA LEU A 82 -5.01 10.13 -1.40
C LEU A 82 -5.91 9.02 -1.96
N ASN A 83 -5.70 8.59 -3.20
CA ASN A 83 -6.46 7.47 -3.74
C ASN A 83 -6.12 6.18 -3.01
N VAL A 84 -4.87 5.98 -2.58
CA VAL A 84 -4.52 4.83 -1.73
C VAL A 84 -5.28 4.89 -0.39
N ILE A 85 -5.47 6.07 0.22
CA ILE A 85 -6.30 6.20 1.44
C ILE A 85 -7.74 5.72 1.16
N ASP A 86 -8.33 6.12 0.04
CA ASP A 86 -9.70 5.75 -0.35
C ASP A 86 -9.88 4.24 -0.64
N ASN A 87 -8.77 3.51 -0.85
CA ASN A 87 -8.75 2.08 -1.15
C ASN A 87 -8.28 1.22 0.04
N THR A 88 -8.21 1.82 1.23
CA THR A 88 -7.71 1.16 2.43
C THR A 88 -8.64 1.36 3.62
N SER A 89 -8.66 0.38 4.51
CA SER A 89 -9.38 0.40 5.79
C SER A 89 -8.42 0.55 6.97
N LYS A 90 -8.91 1.08 8.09
CA LYS A 90 -8.10 1.24 9.31
C LYS A 90 -7.84 -0.11 9.96
N VAL A 91 -6.66 -0.27 10.55
CA VAL A 91 -6.31 -1.40 11.41
C VAL A 91 -5.67 -0.89 12.70
N THR A 92 -5.74 -1.65 13.79
CA THR A 92 -4.99 -1.30 15.00
C THR A 92 -3.50 -1.48 14.77
N VAL A 93 -2.66 -0.73 15.49
CA VAL A 93 -1.19 -0.88 15.40
C VAL A 93 -0.76 -2.31 15.75
N SER A 94 -1.43 -2.95 16.71
CA SER A 94 -1.19 -4.34 17.10
C SER A 94 -1.56 -5.36 16.02
N ALA A 95 -2.49 -5.03 15.12
CA ALA A 95 -2.93 -5.90 14.03
C ALA A 95 -2.24 -5.59 12.70
N ALA A 96 -1.40 -4.55 12.65
CA ALA A 96 -0.66 -4.16 11.47
C ALA A 96 0.38 -5.22 11.08
N LYS A 97 0.52 -5.43 9.78
CA LYS A 97 1.33 -6.47 9.15
C LYS A 97 2.21 -5.85 8.07
N PRO A 98 3.26 -6.56 7.61
CA PRO A 98 4.04 -6.09 6.47
C PRO A 98 3.16 -5.89 5.24
N GLY A 99 3.37 -4.82 4.48
CA GLY A 99 2.48 -4.43 3.37
C GLY A 99 1.27 -3.59 3.77
N ASP A 100 0.99 -3.40 5.07
CA ASP A 100 0.09 -2.34 5.53
C ASP A 100 0.80 -0.97 5.46
N PHE A 101 0.07 0.10 5.75
CA PHE A 101 0.48 1.47 5.47
C PHE A 101 0.50 2.34 6.71
N ILE A 102 1.51 3.20 6.77
CA ILE A 102 1.47 4.43 7.56
C ILE A 102 1.23 5.56 6.57
N MET A 103 0.04 6.16 6.62
CA MET A 103 -0.37 7.17 5.66
C MET A 103 -0.44 8.54 6.30
N SER A 104 -0.11 9.58 5.56
CA SER A 104 -0.30 10.97 5.99
C SER A 104 -1.14 11.71 4.96
N LYS A 105 -2.10 12.52 5.44
CA LYS A 105 -2.83 13.47 4.61
C LYS A 105 -2.22 14.86 4.85
N TRP A 106 -1.62 15.42 3.82
CA TRP A 106 -1.17 16.82 3.80
C TRP A 106 -2.30 17.72 3.29
N SER A 107 -2.09 19.04 3.26
CA SER A 107 -3.10 20.03 2.86
C SER A 107 -3.84 19.63 1.57
N GLY A 108 -5.18 19.60 1.61
CA GLY A 108 -6.10 19.62 0.46
C GLY A 108 -6.06 18.43 -0.51
N SER A 109 -4.89 18.13 -1.08
CA SER A 109 -4.67 17.28 -2.25
C SER A 109 -3.39 16.44 -2.17
N LEU A 110 -2.58 16.58 -1.12
CA LEU A 110 -1.31 15.87 -0.99
C LEU A 110 -1.35 14.82 0.13
N GLY A 111 -0.54 13.79 0.00
CA GLY A 111 -0.39 12.77 1.03
C GLY A 111 0.88 11.98 0.83
N HIS A 112 1.17 11.11 1.78
CA HIS A 112 2.35 10.26 1.73
C HIS A 112 2.00 8.84 2.14
N THR A 113 2.45 7.87 1.36
CA THR A 113 2.26 6.43 1.63
C THR A 113 3.59 5.82 2.05
N ARG A 114 3.59 5.13 3.21
CA ARG A 114 4.76 4.40 3.73
C ARG A 114 4.35 2.96 3.92
N VAL A 115 5.12 2.01 3.39
CA VAL A 115 4.78 0.59 3.46
C VAL A 115 5.49 -0.05 4.65
N ILE A 116 4.72 -0.61 5.58
CA ILE A 116 5.22 -1.26 6.78
C ILE A 116 6.00 -2.51 6.37
N TYR A 117 7.21 -2.66 6.90
CA TYR A 117 8.05 -3.84 6.80
C TYR A 117 7.89 -4.76 8.01
N SER A 118 7.78 -4.18 9.22
CA SER A 118 7.56 -4.93 10.45
C SER A 118 6.99 -4.05 11.55
N VAL A 119 6.29 -4.68 12.49
CA VAL A 119 5.80 -4.07 13.74
C VAL A 119 6.21 -4.99 14.88
N THR A 120 6.90 -4.43 15.88
CA THR A 120 7.38 -5.15 17.06
C THR A 120 6.82 -4.48 18.31
N PRO A 121 6.05 -5.19 19.16
CA PRO A 121 5.60 -4.64 20.43
C PRO A 121 6.81 -4.47 21.37
N GLU A 122 6.94 -3.30 21.99
CA GLU A 122 7.96 -2.97 22.98
C GLU A 122 7.33 -2.26 24.17
N LYS A 123 7.16 -3.00 25.29
CA LYS A 123 6.44 -2.51 26.48
C LYS A 123 5.04 -2.00 26.10
N SER A 124 4.78 -0.71 26.27
CA SER A 124 3.51 -0.04 25.95
C SER A 124 3.50 0.64 24.57
N LYS A 125 4.53 0.41 23.74
CA LYS A 125 4.68 1.02 22.42
C LYS A 125 4.84 -0.04 21.34
N TYR A 126 4.76 0.40 20.09
CA TYR A 126 5.01 -0.43 18.92
C TYR A 126 6.13 0.20 18.09
N LYS A 127 7.25 -0.51 17.97
CA LYS A 127 8.33 -0.14 17.07
C LYS A 127 7.95 -0.59 15.67
N VAL A 128 8.03 0.32 14.71
CA VAL A 128 7.67 0.07 13.32
C VAL A 128 8.86 0.35 12.41
N VAL A 129 9.07 -0.55 11.46
CA VAL A 129 10.01 -0.38 10.36
C VAL A 129 9.19 -0.23 9.09
N TRP A 130 9.51 0.74 8.25
CA TRP A 130 8.81 0.97 6.99
C TRP A 130 9.77 1.36 5.87
N TYR A 131 9.28 1.23 4.65
CA TYR A 131 9.92 1.73 3.44
C TYR A 131 9.05 2.81 2.82
N GLN A 132 9.70 3.83 2.26
CA GLN A 132 8.99 4.91 1.58
C GLN A 132 9.77 5.40 0.36
N GLY A 133 9.05 5.56 -0.76
CA GLY A 133 9.46 6.45 -1.85
C GLY A 133 9.24 7.93 -1.47
N ASN A 134 9.30 8.82 -2.45
CA ASN A 134 9.04 10.24 -2.26
C ASN A 134 8.63 10.91 -3.58
N LEU A 135 8.13 12.15 -3.50
CA LEU A 135 8.01 13.06 -4.64
C LEU A 135 9.07 14.16 -4.51
N PRO A 136 10.04 14.28 -5.44
CA PRO A 136 10.26 13.44 -6.63
C PRO A 136 10.71 12.00 -6.31
N PRO A 137 10.55 11.03 -7.24
CA PRO A 137 10.88 9.62 -7.01
C PRO A 137 12.32 9.37 -6.54
N VAL A 138 12.46 8.56 -5.49
CA VAL A 138 13.74 8.15 -4.88
C VAL A 138 13.81 6.64 -4.71
N LYS A 139 15.00 6.11 -4.49
CA LYS A 139 15.14 4.71 -4.02
C LYS A 139 14.49 4.60 -2.65
N PRO A 140 13.64 3.59 -2.37
CA PRO A 140 12.95 3.48 -1.11
C PRO A 140 13.88 3.52 0.10
N GLU A 141 13.59 4.41 1.04
CA GLU A 141 14.35 4.56 2.27
C GLU A 141 13.76 3.66 3.35
N LYS A 142 14.61 2.84 3.99
CA LYS A 142 14.25 2.14 5.22
C LYS A 142 14.28 3.11 6.39
N LYS A 143 13.19 3.18 7.15
CA LYS A 143 13.08 3.99 8.36
C LYS A 143 12.53 3.15 9.52
N GLU A 144 12.80 3.61 10.73
CA GLU A 144 12.45 2.92 11.96
C GLU A 144 12.16 3.96 13.06
N ASP A 145 11.04 3.79 13.76
CA ASP A 145 10.67 4.60 14.93
C ASP A 145 9.54 3.90 15.71
N TYR A 146 9.14 4.44 16.87
CA TYR A 146 7.86 4.08 17.47
C TYR A 146 6.71 4.70 16.67
N PHE A 147 5.64 3.94 16.48
CA PHE A 147 4.46 4.42 15.74
C PHE A 147 3.92 5.74 16.32
N SER A 148 3.94 5.89 17.65
CA SER A 148 3.52 7.10 18.37
C SER A 148 4.34 8.35 18.06
N ASN A 149 5.56 8.20 17.55
CA ASN A 149 6.46 9.32 17.24
C ASN A 149 6.23 9.86 15.83
N ILE A 150 5.60 9.06 14.95
CA ILE A 150 5.40 9.42 13.55
C ILE A 150 4.35 10.52 13.46
N GLN A 151 4.77 11.70 12.97
CA GLN A 151 3.90 12.85 12.85
C GLN A 151 2.95 12.75 11.65
N GLY A 152 1.75 13.30 11.81
CA GLY A 152 0.79 13.43 10.71
C GLY A 152 0.23 12.11 10.20
N VAL A 153 0.21 11.05 11.01
CA VAL A 153 -0.46 9.79 10.63
C VAL A 153 -1.97 10.04 10.53
N PHE A 154 -2.53 9.75 9.36
CA PHE A 154 -3.94 9.92 9.08
C PHE A 154 -4.77 9.07 10.05
N GLU A 155 -5.66 9.74 10.80
CA GLU A 155 -6.51 9.13 11.83
C GLU A 155 -5.74 8.38 12.93
N GLN A 156 -4.43 8.64 13.08
CA GLN A 156 -3.56 8.03 14.09
C GLN A 156 -3.56 6.48 14.06
N GLN A 157 -3.83 5.88 12.90
CA GLN A 157 -3.90 4.43 12.73
C GLN A 157 -3.22 3.99 11.43
N PRO A 158 -2.58 2.81 11.41
CA PRO A 158 -2.19 2.17 10.17
C PRO A 158 -3.41 1.83 9.31
N ARG A 159 -3.16 1.62 8.02
CA ARG A 159 -4.21 1.22 7.07
C ARG A 159 -3.81 -0.04 6.30
N ARG A 160 -4.78 -0.81 5.87
CA ARG A 160 -4.62 -2.02 5.06
C ARG A 160 -5.45 -1.89 3.80
N TRP A 161 -5.02 -2.49 2.69
CA TRP A 161 -5.90 -2.60 1.52
C TRP A 161 -7.26 -3.17 1.91
N SER A 162 -8.32 -2.59 1.37
CA SER A 162 -9.67 -3.14 1.48
C SER A 162 -9.81 -4.36 0.56
N PHE A 163 -9.21 -5.49 0.94
CA PHE A 163 -9.16 -6.70 0.12
C PHE A 163 -10.54 -7.20 -0.33
N GLU A 164 -11.58 -6.93 0.46
CA GLU A 164 -12.98 -7.20 0.14
C GLU A 164 -13.43 -6.54 -1.18
N GLN A 165 -12.88 -5.37 -1.53
CA GLN A 165 -13.28 -4.66 -2.74
C GLN A 165 -12.74 -5.31 -4.01
N PHE A 166 -11.75 -6.18 -3.92
CA PHE A 166 -11.06 -6.74 -5.09
C PHE A 166 -11.77 -7.96 -5.70
N GLY A 167 -12.78 -8.51 -5.03
CA GLY A 167 -13.50 -9.72 -5.47
C GLY A 167 -14.70 -9.50 -6.40
N GLU A 168 -15.01 -8.24 -6.73
CA GLU A 168 -16.13 -7.82 -7.58
C GLU A 168 -15.71 -7.58 -9.04
#